data_AF-M1WAH9-F1
#
_entry.id   AF-M1WAH9-F1
#
_cell.length_a   1.000
_cell.length_b   1.000
_cell.length_c   1.000
_cell.angle_alpha   90.00
_cell.angle_beta   90.00
_cell.angle_gamma   90.00
#
_symmetry.space_group_name_H-M   'P 1'
#
loop_
_entity.id
_entity.type
_entity.pdbx_description
1 polymer ?
#
loop_
_entity_poly.entity_id
_entity_poly.type
_entity_poly.pdbx_seq_one_letter_code
_entity_poly.pdbx_strand_id
1 'polypeptide(L)'
;MAALARLTAALAVSMSLAAAATINHDFNVTWVRANPDNAFERPVIGINGQWPIPTIECNVGDRIVINLNNQLGNQSTSLHFHGLYQNGTNQMDGPSGVTQCGVPPGSSITYNFTVDQPGTYWYHSHNDGQYPDGLRGPVVVHDPEFPYSKEIDQEVVLTLSDWYHDEIRDLIPQFLSKTNPTGAEPVPNAALINDTQNVTVSVQPGKTYHFRVINMGAFAGQYLWFEGHKMRIVEVDGVYTKQAEADMIYLSAAQRVSFLLTTKNDTNANFPFVASMDTSLFDQLPKDLNYNSTGWLSYDQTKTLPDPALVDELNPFDDMTLEAYDGMELLPEPDYNVELNVVMDNLGNGANYAFFNNITYKSPKVPTLYSVLSAGEQAENPAIYGEYTHPFVLKKDEIVQIVVNNLDSGRHPFHLHGHSFQAIYRSNESAGTWEAEGGPSGKTFPKVPMRRDTIVLYPSGNMVLRFKADNPGVWLFHCHIEWHVVSGLMATFIEAPTELQKKVSIPEDHLAVCRAGNVPTEGNAAGNTKDLLDLSGQNAPPDPLPEGFTTRGIVALVFSCITGLLGICVVAWYGMSQPTEEAPKAVAELIREAGENDSETRLGRENGVVGVGAETGAEGLRQRT
;
A
#
# COMPACT_ATOMS: atom_id res chain seq x y z
N MET A 1 47.22 29.50 -57.86
CA MET A 1 45.98 30.29 -58.03
C MET A 1 44.84 29.29 -57.94
N ALA A 2 44.13 29.15 -56.81
CA ALA A 2 43.17 30.11 -56.25
C ALA A 2 42.07 30.45 -57.27
N ALA A 3 40.77 30.46 -56.98
CA ALA A 3 39.94 30.11 -55.83
C ALA A 3 38.46 30.36 -56.26
N LEU A 4 37.49 29.79 -55.52
CA LEU A 4 36.07 30.22 -55.39
C LEU A 4 35.16 30.08 -56.64
N ALA A 5 33.89 29.68 -56.58
CA ALA A 5 32.85 29.74 -55.52
C ALA A 5 31.90 28.52 -55.69
N ARG A 6 31.55 27.75 -54.64
CA ARG A 6 30.53 28.00 -53.59
C ARG A 6 29.14 28.30 -54.18
N LEU A 7 27.99 27.76 -53.73
CA LEU A 7 27.61 26.78 -52.70
C LEU A 7 26.07 26.77 -52.75
N THR A 8 25.39 25.71 -53.20
CA THR A 8 23.94 25.51 -52.95
C THR A 8 23.61 24.02 -52.95
N ALA A 9 24.09 23.31 -51.93
CA ALA A 9 23.42 22.10 -51.46
C ALA A 9 22.62 22.55 -50.24
N ALA A 10 21.33 22.82 -50.44
CA ALA A 10 20.41 23.05 -49.35
C ALA A 10 20.25 21.73 -48.60
N LEU A 11 20.97 21.61 -47.48
CA LEU A 11 20.73 20.61 -46.45
C LEU A 11 19.29 20.82 -45.94
N ALA A 12 18.37 19.96 -46.36
CA ALA A 12 17.11 19.77 -45.66
C ALA A 12 17.43 19.00 -44.36
N VAL A 13 17.93 19.72 -43.35
CA VAL A 13 17.87 19.24 -41.98
C VAL A 13 16.40 19.39 -41.59
N SER A 14 15.66 18.29 -41.67
CA SER A 14 14.40 18.14 -40.97
C SER A 14 14.71 18.18 -39.47
N MET A 15 14.78 19.38 -38.90
CA MET A 15 14.55 19.57 -37.47
C MET A 15 13.10 19.15 -37.25
N SER A 16 12.89 17.93 -36.78
CA SER A 16 11.66 17.56 -36.09
C SER A 16 11.60 18.41 -34.84
N LEU A 17 10.93 19.56 -34.94
CA LEU A 17 10.37 20.21 -33.76
C LEU A 17 9.41 19.19 -33.17
N ALA A 18 9.81 18.49 -32.10
CA ALA A 18 8.88 17.77 -31.25
C ALA A 18 7.95 18.82 -30.67
N ALA A 19 6.80 19.02 -31.32
CA ALA A 19 5.76 19.88 -30.78
C ALA A 19 5.12 19.12 -29.62
N ALA A 20 5.18 19.68 -28.42
CA ALA A 20 4.42 19.20 -27.27
C ALA A 20 2.96 18.97 -27.69
N ALA A 21 2.51 17.72 -27.62
CA ALA A 21 1.14 17.34 -27.97
C ALA A 21 0.20 17.63 -26.80
N THR A 22 -1.10 17.75 -27.09
CA THR A 22 -2.14 17.71 -26.06
C THR A 22 -2.89 16.40 -26.19
N ILE A 23 -2.81 15.58 -25.15
CA ILE A 23 -3.42 14.26 -25.07
C ILE A 23 -4.70 14.41 -24.25
N ASN A 24 -5.84 14.18 -24.90
CA ASN A 24 -7.14 14.35 -24.29
C ASN A 24 -7.77 13.00 -24.01
N HIS A 25 -8.30 12.83 -22.81
CA HIS A 25 -9.06 11.66 -22.40
C HIS A 25 -10.41 12.08 -21.81
N ASP A 26 -11.48 11.46 -22.29
CA ASP A 26 -12.80 11.58 -21.67
C ASP A 26 -13.07 10.30 -20.87
N PHE A 27 -13.02 10.41 -19.54
CA PHE A 27 -13.14 9.28 -18.62
C PHE A 27 -14.54 9.25 -17.99
N ASN A 28 -15.39 8.36 -18.47
CA ASN A 28 -16.66 8.07 -17.83
C ASN A 28 -16.50 6.92 -16.83
N VAL A 29 -16.44 7.25 -15.53
CA VAL A 29 -16.17 6.28 -14.45
C VAL A 29 -17.47 5.56 -14.08
N THR A 30 -17.52 4.24 -14.31
CA THR A 30 -18.74 3.42 -14.18
C THR A 30 -18.43 2.07 -13.56
N TRP A 31 -19.43 1.40 -12.99
CA TRP A 31 -19.33 0.00 -12.59
C TRP A 31 -19.38 -0.95 -13.79
N VAL A 32 -18.51 -1.96 -13.79
CA VAL A 32 -18.53 -3.12 -14.69
C VAL A 32 -18.36 -4.42 -13.88
N ARG A 33 -18.48 -5.58 -14.51
CA ARG A 33 -18.29 -6.89 -13.88
C ARG A 33 -17.00 -7.51 -14.39
N ALA A 34 -16.19 -8.08 -13.51
CA ALA A 34 -14.95 -8.76 -13.88
C ALA A 34 -14.70 -10.00 -13.02
N ASN A 35 -13.96 -10.96 -13.59
CA ASN A 35 -13.53 -12.20 -12.93
C ASN A 35 -12.09 -12.53 -13.35
N PRO A 36 -11.09 -11.73 -12.92
CA PRO A 36 -9.71 -11.82 -13.43
C PRO A 36 -8.97 -13.08 -12.97
N ASP A 37 -9.36 -13.67 -11.84
CA ASP A 37 -8.77 -14.90 -11.29
C ASP A 37 -9.56 -16.16 -11.67
N ASN A 38 -10.61 -16.02 -12.48
CA ASN A 38 -11.51 -17.09 -12.89
C ASN A 38 -12.16 -17.85 -11.70
N ALA A 39 -12.22 -17.24 -10.52
CA ALA A 39 -12.80 -17.83 -9.31
C ALA A 39 -14.12 -17.14 -8.92
N PHE A 40 -14.18 -15.81 -8.95
CA PHE A 40 -15.34 -15.05 -8.50
C PHE A 40 -15.59 -13.79 -9.33
N GLU A 41 -16.78 -13.68 -9.92
CA GLU A 41 -17.18 -12.46 -10.63
C GLU A 41 -17.71 -11.40 -9.64
N ARG A 42 -17.09 -10.22 -9.63
CA ARG A 42 -17.44 -9.10 -8.74
C ARG A 42 -17.61 -7.78 -9.50
N PRO A 43 -18.30 -6.77 -8.93
CA PRO A 43 -18.28 -5.43 -9.50
C PRO A 43 -16.88 -4.82 -9.35
N VAL A 44 -16.49 -4.07 -10.37
CA VAL A 44 -15.24 -3.31 -10.44
C VAL A 44 -15.49 -1.95 -11.08
N ILE A 45 -14.65 -0.98 -10.80
CA ILE A 45 -14.72 0.35 -11.36
C ILE A 45 -13.94 0.39 -12.66
N GLY A 46 -14.68 0.60 -13.74
CA GLY A 46 -14.14 0.75 -15.09
C GLY A 46 -14.20 2.19 -15.61
N ILE A 47 -13.54 2.41 -16.73
CA ILE A 47 -13.59 3.66 -17.50
C ILE A 47 -14.24 3.35 -18.85
N ASN A 48 -15.24 4.13 -19.23
CA ASN A 48 -15.96 3.98 -20.50
C ASN A 48 -16.56 2.58 -20.70
N GLY A 49 -17.04 1.97 -19.61
CA GLY A 49 -17.64 0.63 -19.63
C GLY A 49 -16.64 -0.51 -19.84
N GLN A 50 -15.34 -0.27 -19.62
CA GLN A 50 -14.28 -1.26 -19.76
C GLN A 50 -13.45 -1.38 -18.49
N TRP A 51 -13.02 -2.61 -18.20
CA TRP A 51 -11.98 -2.92 -17.24
C TRP A 51 -11.16 -4.11 -17.78
N PRO A 52 -9.82 -4.12 -17.72
CA PRO A 52 -8.93 -3.10 -17.13
C PRO A 52 -9.06 -1.72 -17.79
N ILE A 53 -8.77 -0.67 -17.03
CA ILE A 53 -8.87 0.72 -17.52
C ILE A 53 -7.65 1.07 -18.39
N PRO A 54 -7.74 2.07 -19.29
CA PRO A 54 -6.70 2.29 -20.30
C PRO A 54 -5.37 2.76 -19.71
N THR A 55 -4.26 2.34 -20.29
CA THR A 55 -2.95 2.98 -20.09
C THR A 55 -2.97 4.39 -20.68
N ILE A 56 -2.38 5.35 -19.96
CA ILE A 56 -2.08 6.67 -20.49
C ILE A 56 -0.65 6.65 -21.02
N GLU A 57 -0.46 6.95 -22.30
CA GLU A 57 0.86 7.06 -22.92
C GLU A 57 1.08 8.49 -23.40
N CYS A 58 2.24 9.07 -23.09
CA CYS A 58 2.63 10.41 -23.53
C CYS A 58 4.15 10.51 -23.73
N ASN A 59 4.63 11.62 -24.29
CA ASN A 59 6.05 11.95 -24.33
C ASN A 59 6.36 13.04 -23.31
N VAL A 60 7.64 13.14 -22.92
CA VAL A 60 8.13 14.27 -22.12
C VAL A 60 7.74 15.60 -22.80
N GLY A 61 7.15 16.50 -22.03
CA GLY A 61 6.67 17.82 -22.45
C GLY A 61 5.24 17.83 -23.00
N ASP A 62 4.59 16.68 -23.16
CA ASP A 62 3.18 16.63 -23.56
C ASP A 62 2.26 17.13 -22.44
N ARG A 63 1.13 17.72 -22.86
CA ARG A 63 0.06 18.16 -21.97
C ARG A 63 -1.02 17.09 -21.90
N ILE A 64 -1.36 16.64 -20.70
CA ILE A 64 -2.47 15.71 -20.44
C ILE A 64 -3.70 16.50 -20.00
N VAL A 65 -4.84 16.21 -20.62
CA VAL A 65 -6.15 16.75 -20.26
C VAL A 65 -7.12 15.58 -20.09
N ILE A 66 -7.57 15.33 -18.87
CA ILE A 66 -8.52 14.27 -18.55
C ILE A 66 -9.82 14.89 -18.04
N ASN A 67 -10.90 14.75 -18.80
CA ASN A 67 -12.25 15.10 -18.38
C ASN A 67 -12.86 13.89 -17.66
N LEU A 68 -12.79 13.86 -16.34
CA LEU A 68 -13.38 12.80 -15.54
C LEU A 68 -14.85 13.12 -15.25
N ASN A 69 -15.73 12.17 -15.56
CA ASN A 69 -17.15 12.20 -15.22
C ASN A 69 -17.47 11.02 -14.29
N ASN A 70 -17.93 11.30 -13.07
CA ASN A 70 -18.27 10.25 -12.11
C ASN A 70 -19.72 9.75 -12.35
N GLN A 71 -19.88 8.51 -12.78
CA GLN A 71 -21.16 7.84 -12.98
C GLN A 71 -21.33 6.59 -12.11
N LEU A 72 -20.61 6.49 -10.99
CA LEU A 72 -20.70 5.38 -10.05
C LEU A 72 -22.05 5.33 -9.32
N GLY A 73 -22.73 6.47 -9.16
CA GLY A 73 -24.07 6.57 -8.56
C GLY A 73 -24.12 6.43 -7.03
N ASN A 74 -23.15 5.76 -6.41
CA ASN A 74 -23.15 5.42 -4.98
C ASN A 74 -21.93 5.94 -4.20
N GLN A 75 -20.92 6.52 -4.87
CA GLN A 75 -19.69 6.98 -4.24
C GLN A 75 -19.01 8.10 -5.04
N SER A 76 -18.29 8.95 -4.31
CA SER A 76 -17.38 9.93 -4.90
C SER A 76 -16.14 9.25 -5.49
N THR A 77 -15.35 10.00 -6.24
CA THR A 77 -14.09 9.52 -6.82
C THR A 77 -13.09 10.67 -6.95
N SER A 78 -11.83 10.35 -7.18
CA SER A 78 -10.80 11.27 -7.65
C SER A 78 -9.76 10.48 -8.44
N LEU A 79 -8.80 11.15 -9.09
CA LEU A 79 -7.64 10.49 -9.68
C LEU A 79 -6.37 11.18 -9.22
N HIS A 80 -5.45 10.39 -8.68
CA HIS A 80 -4.07 10.75 -8.43
C HIS A 80 -3.15 10.17 -9.50
N PHE A 81 -2.10 10.91 -9.87
CA PHE A 81 -1.11 10.51 -10.85
C PHE A 81 0.21 10.22 -10.14
N HIS A 82 0.32 8.98 -9.67
CA HIS A 82 1.37 8.52 -8.76
C HIS A 82 2.76 8.82 -9.30
N GLY A 83 3.56 9.51 -8.49
CA GLY A 83 4.95 9.87 -8.78
C GLY A 83 5.12 11.09 -9.68
N LEU A 84 4.05 11.64 -10.27
CA LEU A 84 4.14 12.91 -11.01
C LEU A 84 4.31 14.08 -10.05
N TYR A 85 5.29 14.95 -10.31
CA TYR A 85 5.64 16.06 -9.43
C TYR A 85 4.57 17.14 -9.36
N GLN A 86 3.71 17.26 -10.38
CA GLN A 86 2.66 18.29 -10.43
C GLN A 86 3.20 19.72 -10.19
N ASN A 87 4.39 20.02 -10.71
CA ASN A 87 5.06 21.28 -10.44
C ASN A 87 4.26 22.46 -11.03
N GLY A 88 3.79 23.35 -10.17
CA GLY A 88 2.91 24.46 -10.53
C GLY A 88 1.45 24.06 -10.82
N THR A 89 1.11 22.78 -10.67
CA THR A 89 -0.23 22.22 -10.88
C THR A 89 -0.69 21.37 -9.70
N ASN A 90 -0.32 21.72 -8.45
CA ASN A 90 -0.69 20.97 -7.24
C ASN A 90 -2.20 20.70 -7.10
N GLN A 91 -3.07 21.57 -7.62
CA GLN A 91 -4.52 21.34 -7.71
C GLN A 91 -4.94 20.18 -8.62
N MET A 92 -4.03 19.61 -9.40
CA MET A 92 -4.24 18.46 -10.28
C MET A 92 -3.70 17.15 -9.68
N ASP A 93 -3.20 17.19 -8.44
CA ASP A 93 -2.59 16.04 -7.78
C ASP A 93 -3.59 14.93 -7.42
N GLY A 94 -4.85 15.25 -7.10
CA GLY A 94 -5.89 14.21 -6.97
C GLY A 94 -6.35 13.70 -5.60
N PRO A 95 -5.63 13.85 -4.47
CA PRO A 95 -6.12 13.35 -3.18
C PRO A 95 -7.32 14.14 -2.65
N SER A 96 -8.42 13.42 -2.39
CA SER A 96 -9.66 14.00 -1.87
C SER A 96 -9.49 14.52 -0.44
N GLY A 97 -9.96 15.74 -0.19
CA GLY A 97 -9.79 16.42 1.10
C GLY A 97 -8.39 17.05 1.30
N VAL A 98 -7.51 16.97 0.29
CA VAL A 98 -6.17 17.57 0.33
C VAL A 98 -6.01 18.62 -0.75
N THR A 99 -5.93 18.21 -2.01
CA THR A 99 -5.76 19.13 -3.16
C THR A 99 -7.06 19.42 -3.89
N GLN A 100 -8.11 18.64 -3.62
CA GLN A 100 -9.45 18.83 -4.18
C GLN A 100 -10.54 18.23 -3.29
N CYS A 101 -11.80 18.51 -3.59
CA CYS A 101 -12.93 17.74 -3.08
C CYS A 101 -13.09 16.42 -3.86
N GLY A 102 -13.66 15.39 -3.23
CA GLY A 102 -14.08 14.19 -3.94
C GLY A 102 -15.19 14.53 -4.95
N VAL A 103 -15.09 13.99 -6.17
CA VAL A 103 -16.05 14.22 -7.27
C VAL A 103 -17.32 13.42 -7.00
N PRO A 104 -18.45 14.04 -6.62
CA PRO A 104 -19.66 13.29 -6.29
C PRO A 104 -20.30 12.69 -7.55
N PRO A 105 -21.17 11.66 -7.41
CA PRO A 105 -21.90 11.09 -8.53
C PRO A 105 -22.63 12.14 -9.37
N GLY A 106 -22.53 12.03 -10.69
CA GLY A 106 -23.13 12.94 -11.67
C GLY A 106 -22.35 14.22 -11.93
N SER A 107 -21.23 14.45 -11.23
CA SER A 107 -20.35 15.61 -11.46
C SER A 107 -19.14 15.26 -12.30
N SER A 108 -18.47 16.29 -12.83
CA SER A 108 -17.26 16.14 -13.63
C SER A 108 -16.18 17.12 -13.17
N ILE A 109 -14.92 16.72 -13.37
CA ILE A 109 -13.73 17.52 -13.08
C ILE A 109 -12.69 17.32 -14.19
N THR A 110 -11.89 18.34 -14.45
CA THR A 110 -10.80 18.28 -15.43
C THR A 110 -9.45 18.26 -14.74
N TYR A 111 -8.64 17.26 -15.03
CA TYR A 111 -7.22 17.23 -14.71
C TYR A 111 -6.44 17.76 -15.92
N ASN A 112 -5.57 18.75 -15.70
CA ASN A 112 -4.91 19.46 -16.79
C ASN A 112 -3.50 19.90 -16.39
N PHE A 113 -2.50 19.17 -16.84
CA PHE A 113 -1.09 19.39 -16.49
C PHE A 113 -0.16 18.97 -17.63
N THR A 114 1.08 19.46 -17.58
CA THR A 114 2.15 19.06 -18.49
C THR A 114 3.07 18.08 -17.77
N VAL A 115 3.53 17.05 -18.48
CA VAL A 115 4.40 16.02 -17.90
C VAL A 115 5.83 16.22 -18.38
N ASP A 116 6.68 16.77 -17.51
CA ASP A 116 8.08 17.05 -17.81
C ASP A 116 9.04 15.96 -17.32
N GLN A 117 8.52 14.89 -16.73
CA GLN A 117 9.30 13.78 -16.18
C GLN A 117 9.10 12.50 -17.01
N PRO A 118 10.19 11.81 -17.39
CA PRO A 118 10.08 10.56 -18.13
C PRO A 118 9.92 9.35 -17.20
N GLY A 119 9.48 8.22 -17.75
CA GLY A 119 9.55 6.92 -17.06
C GLY A 119 8.19 6.27 -16.83
N THR A 120 8.14 5.40 -15.82
CA THR A 120 6.99 4.53 -15.53
C THR A 120 6.24 4.98 -14.27
N TYR A 121 4.98 5.33 -14.48
CA TYR A 121 4.06 5.81 -13.45
C TYR A 121 2.74 5.06 -13.57
N TRP A 122 1.78 5.44 -12.74
CA TRP A 122 0.42 4.92 -12.78
C TRP A 122 -0.53 5.97 -12.22
N TYR A 123 -1.81 5.82 -12.52
CA TYR A 123 -2.86 6.67 -11.99
C TYR A 123 -3.88 5.80 -11.29
N HIS A 124 -4.42 6.29 -10.18
CA HIS A 124 -5.38 5.54 -9.39
C HIS A 124 -6.31 6.45 -8.63
N SER A 125 -7.43 5.90 -8.16
CA SER A 125 -8.29 6.65 -7.25
C SER A 125 -7.59 6.92 -5.92
N HIS A 126 -7.75 8.14 -5.43
CA HIS A 126 -7.27 8.56 -4.11
C HIS A 126 -8.45 9.02 -3.24
N ASN A 127 -9.50 8.20 -3.23
CA ASN A 127 -10.74 8.40 -2.48
C ASN A 127 -11.21 7.08 -1.85
N ASP A 128 -11.25 7.00 -0.51
CA ASP A 128 -11.93 5.95 0.28
C ASP A 128 -11.62 4.49 -0.14
N GLY A 129 -10.36 4.11 -0.37
CA GLY A 129 -10.02 2.71 -0.70
C GLY A 129 -10.50 2.22 -2.05
N GLN A 130 -10.76 3.13 -2.99
CA GLN A 130 -11.45 2.80 -4.23
C GLN A 130 -10.58 2.13 -5.30
N TYR A 131 -9.26 2.35 -5.32
CA TYR A 131 -8.45 1.85 -6.45
C TYR A 131 -8.32 0.32 -6.51
N PRO A 132 -8.29 -0.45 -5.40
CA PRO A 132 -8.29 -1.92 -5.48
C PRO A 132 -9.57 -2.48 -6.09
N ASP A 133 -10.68 -1.73 -6.04
CA ASP A 133 -11.92 -2.07 -6.74
C ASP A 133 -11.86 -1.80 -8.25
N GLY A 134 -10.72 -1.36 -8.81
CA GLY A 134 -10.45 -1.39 -10.25
C GLY A 134 -10.02 -0.06 -10.88
N LEU A 135 -10.17 1.06 -10.18
CA LEU A 135 -9.82 2.39 -10.70
C LEU A 135 -8.31 2.67 -10.55
N ARG A 136 -7.49 1.94 -11.31
CA ARG A 136 -6.03 2.03 -11.37
C ARG A 136 -5.50 1.61 -12.75
N GLY A 137 -4.53 2.33 -13.30
CA GLY A 137 -3.95 2.01 -14.61
C GLY A 137 -2.56 2.61 -14.84
N PRO A 138 -1.77 2.08 -15.78
CA PRO A 138 -0.43 2.58 -16.04
C PRO A 138 -0.40 3.99 -16.66
N VAL A 139 0.67 4.74 -16.40
CA VAL A 139 1.04 5.97 -17.11
C VAL A 139 2.48 5.79 -17.60
N VAL A 140 2.70 5.80 -18.91
CA VAL A 140 4.02 5.66 -19.52
C VAL A 140 4.41 6.98 -20.18
N VAL A 141 5.53 7.55 -19.75
CA VAL A 141 6.07 8.78 -20.31
C VAL A 141 7.35 8.46 -21.09
N HIS A 142 7.24 8.50 -22.41
CA HIS A 142 8.33 8.18 -23.32
C HIS A 142 9.37 9.29 -23.37
N ASP A 143 10.64 8.88 -23.29
CA ASP A 143 11.80 9.76 -23.40
C ASP A 143 12.65 9.42 -24.62
N PRO A 144 12.74 10.32 -25.62
CA PRO A 144 13.69 10.17 -26.72
C PRO A 144 15.15 10.06 -26.27
N GLU A 145 15.48 10.62 -25.09
CA GLU A 145 16.83 10.67 -24.53
C GLU A 145 17.10 9.56 -23.50
N PHE A 146 16.24 8.53 -23.43
CA PHE A 146 16.44 7.39 -22.53
C PHE A 146 17.84 6.77 -22.71
N PRO A 147 18.68 6.67 -21.65
CA PRO A 147 20.08 6.30 -21.77
C PRO A 147 20.38 4.96 -22.44
N TYR A 148 19.44 4.01 -22.35
CA TYR A 148 19.59 2.64 -22.86
C TYR A 148 18.72 2.34 -24.08
N SER A 149 18.16 3.38 -24.72
CA SER A 149 17.27 3.26 -25.89
C SER A 149 17.84 2.42 -27.03
N LYS A 150 19.16 2.47 -27.25
CA LYS A 150 19.84 1.71 -28.32
C LYS A 150 19.91 0.20 -28.08
N GLU A 151 19.68 -0.26 -26.85
CA GLU A 151 19.65 -1.68 -26.50
C GLU A 151 18.27 -2.31 -26.69
N ILE A 152 17.21 -1.50 -26.80
CA ILE A 152 15.82 -1.97 -26.74
C ILE A 152 15.31 -2.33 -28.13
N ASP A 153 14.72 -3.52 -28.25
CA ASP A 153 13.97 -3.92 -29.44
C ASP A 153 12.46 -3.73 -29.26
N GLN A 154 11.92 -3.97 -28.06
CA GLN A 154 10.49 -3.88 -27.74
C GLN A 154 10.26 -3.46 -26.29
N GLU A 155 9.13 -2.83 -26.00
CA GLU A 155 8.68 -2.49 -24.65
C GLU A 155 7.48 -3.35 -24.23
N VAL A 156 7.39 -3.70 -22.96
CA VAL A 156 6.29 -4.47 -22.36
C VAL A 156 5.94 -3.87 -21.01
N VAL A 157 4.66 -3.57 -20.79
CA VAL A 157 4.15 -3.17 -19.48
C VAL A 157 3.59 -4.40 -18.77
N LEU A 158 4.01 -4.60 -17.52
CA LEU A 158 3.47 -5.59 -16.61
C LEU A 158 2.93 -4.90 -15.36
N THR A 159 1.71 -5.22 -14.99
CA THR A 159 1.13 -4.81 -13.70
C THR A 159 1.02 -6.02 -12.79
N LEU A 160 1.33 -5.83 -11.52
CA LEU A 160 1.15 -6.79 -10.45
C LEU A 160 0.06 -6.25 -9.53
N SER A 161 -0.82 -7.11 -9.02
CA SER A 161 -1.72 -6.70 -7.95
C SER A 161 -2.13 -7.89 -7.09
N ASP A 162 -2.54 -7.61 -5.87
CA ASP A 162 -3.43 -8.49 -5.13
C ASP A 162 -4.88 -8.30 -5.63
N TRP A 163 -5.76 -9.22 -5.25
CA TRP A 163 -7.15 -9.24 -5.70
C TRP A 163 -8.09 -9.70 -4.60
N TYR A 164 -9.12 -8.92 -4.33
CA TYR A 164 -10.17 -9.22 -3.37
C TYR A 164 -11.44 -9.67 -4.10
N HIS A 165 -12.21 -10.57 -3.51
CA HIS A 165 -13.55 -10.95 -4.00
C HIS A 165 -14.65 -10.02 -3.50
N ASP A 166 -14.43 -9.38 -2.36
CA ASP A 166 -15.33 -8.38 -1.78
C ASP A 166 -14.86 -6.95 -2.09
N GLU A 167 -15.81 -6.02 -2.21
CA GLU A 167 -15.52 -4.59 -2.39
C GLU A 167 -14.81 -4.03 -1.16
N ILE A 168 -13.78 -3.20 -1.37
CA ILE A 168 -13.00 -2.61 -0.27
C ILE A 168 -13.92 -1.83 0.67
N ARG A 169 -14.90 -1.10 0.13
CA ARG A 169 -15.90 -0.37 0.91
C ARG A 169 -16.67 -1.25 1.91
N ASP A 170 -16.90 -2.52 1.59
CA ASP A 170 -17.61 -3.46 2.47
C ASP A 170 -16.65 -4.12 3.48
N LEU A 171 -15.36 -4.20 3.15
CA LEU A 171 -14.31 -4.69 4.03
C LEU A 171 -13.86 -3.65 5.07
N ILE A 172 -13.85 -2.35 4.74
CA ILE A 172 -13.42 -1.27 5.65
C ILE A 172 -14.15 -1.31 7.01
N PRO A 173 -15.50 -1.42 7.08
CA PRO A 173 -16.20 -1.50 8.36
C PRO A 173 -15.90 -2.77 9.16
N GLN A 174 -15.43 -3.84 8.50
CA GLN A 174 -15.02 -5.08 9.16
C GLN A 174 -13.60 -4.95 9.72
N PHE A 175 -12.72 -4.32 8.95
CA PHE A 175 -11.35 -4.00 9.33
C PHE A 175 -11.30 -3.01 10.51
N LEU A 176 -11.97 -1.85 10.39
CA LEU A 176 -12.09 -0.84 11.46
C LEU A 176 -13.22 -1.17 12.44
N SER A 177 -13.11 -2.32 13.09
CA SER A 177 -14.12 -2.84 14.02
C SER A 177 -13.51 -3.24 15.36
N LYS A 178 -14.32 -3.10 16.42
CA LYS A 178 -14.04 -3.69 17.75
C LYS A 178 -13.90 -5.22 17.73
N THR A 179 -14.37 -5.88 16.68
CA THR A 179 -14.21 -7.33 16.48
C THR A 179 -12.88 -7.69 15.83
N ASN A 180 -12.13 -6.69 15.35
CA ASN A 180 -10.78 -6.81 14.81
C ASN A 180 -9.79 -5.93 15.62
N PRO A 181 -9.64 -6.14 16.94
CA PRO A 181 -8.83 -5.27 17.80
C PRO A 181 -7.32 -5.42 17.58
N THR A 182 -6.89 -6.40 16.78
CA THR A 182 -5.49 -6.52 16.36
C THR A 182 -5.16 -5.61 15.19
N GLY A 183 -6.18 -5.10 14.47
CA GLY A 183 -5.97 -4.40 13.21
C GLY A 183 -5.53 -5.30 12.07
N ALA A 184 -5.88 -6.60 12.12
CA ALA A 184 -5.51 -7.54 11.07
C ALA A 184 -6.10 -7.09 9.72
N GLU A 185 -5.25 -6.88 8.73
CA GLU A 185 -5.66 -6.50 7.40
C GLU A 185 -6.42 -7.65 6.72
N PRO A 186 -7.49 -7.37 5.97
CA PRO A 186 -8.13 -8.37 5.12
C PRO A 186 -7.11 -8.96 4.13
N VAL A 187 -6.96 -10.29 4.16
CA VAL A 187 -6.07 -11.01 3.25
C VAL A 187 -6.73 -11.09 1.86
N PRO A 188 -6.02 -10.72 0.77
CA PRO A 188 -6.55 -10.86 -0.58
C PRO A 188 -6.79 -12.32 -0.96
N ASN A 189 -7.59 -12.56 -1.99
CA ASN A 189 -7.95 -13.90 -2.47
C ASN A 189 -6.96 -14.46 -3.51
N ALA A 190 -6.33 -13.59 -4.31
CA ALA A 190 -5.41 -14.01 -5.37
C ALA A 190 -4.36 -12.96 -5.71
N ALA A 191 -3.25 -13.40 -6.30
CA ALA A 191 -2.31 -12.57 -7.04
C ALA A 191 -2.71 -12.50 -8.53
N LEU A 192 -2.49 -11.34 -9.16
CA LEU A 192 -2.73 -11.10 -10.58
C LEU A 192 -1.49 -10.52 -11.28
N ILE A 193 -1.37 -10.82 -12.57
CA ILE A 193 -0.46 -10.14 -13.51
C ILE A 193 -1.30 -9.61 -14.67
N ASN A 194 -1.19 -8.33 -15.02
CA ASN A 194 -2.00 -7.67 -16.04
C ASN A 194 -3.51 -7.92 -15.85
N ASP A 195 -3.97 -7.83 -14.60
CA ASP A 195 -5.37 -8.03 -14.21
C ASP A 195 -5.94 -9.39 -14.69
N THR A 196 -5.10 -10.41 -14.74
CA THR A 196 -5.46 -11.80 -15.04
C THR A 196 -4.50 -12.77 -14.34
N GLN A 197 -4.74 -14.07 -14.49
CA GLN A 197 -3.76 -15.12 -14.26
C GLN A 197 -3.27 -15.69 -15.59
N ASN A 198 -2.13 -16.38 -15.56
CA ASN A 198 -1.59 -17.14 -16.69
C ASN A 198 -1.18 -16.30 -17.92
N VAL A 199 -0.57 -15.14 -17.70
CA VAL A 199 -0.18 -14.20 -18.77
C VAL A 199 0.88 -14.81 -19.69
N THR A 200 0.74 -14.63 -21.01
CA THR A 200 1.79 -15.01 -21.96
C THR A 200 2.32 -13.79 -22.70
N VAL A 201 3.63 -13.57 -22.62
CA VAL A 201 4.36 -12.55 -23.38
C VAL A 201 5.09 -13.24 -24.52
N SER A 202 4.65 -13.04 -25.76
CA SER A 202 5.34 -13.60 -26.93
C SER A 202 6.65 -12.86 -27.16
N VAL A 203 7.75 -13.60 -27.26
CA VAL A 203 9.10 -13.02 -27.41
C VAL A 203 9.83 -13.58 -28.63
N GLN A 204 10.73 -12.77 -29.18
CA GLN A 204 11.61 -13.14 -30.28
C GLN A 204 13.01 -13.47 -29.75
N PRO A 205 13.69 -14.52 -30.24
CA PRO A 205 15.03 -14.89 -29.77
C PRO A 205 16.10 -13.81 -30.00
N GLY A 206 17.01 -13.67 -29.04
CA GLY A 206 18.15 -12.75 -29.11
C GLY A 206 17.78 -11.27 -29.08
N LYS A 207 16.53 -10.94 -28.72
CA LYS A 207 15.99 -9.59 -28.60
C LYS A 207 15.95 -9.12 -27.16
N THR A 208 16.13 -7.81 -26.95
CA THR A 208 16.08 -7.19 -25.63
C THR A 208 14.75 -6.46 -25.45
N TYR A 209 14.04 -6.84 -24.40
CA TYR A 209 12.76 -6.26 -24.02
C TYR A 209 12.97 -5.32 -22.84
N HIS A 210 12.36 -4.14 -22.91
CA HIS A 210 12.23 -3.21 -21.81
C HIS A 210 10.92 -3.48 -21.07
N PHE A 211 11.01 -4.15 -19.93
CA PHE A 211 9.86 -4.41 -19.08
C PHE A 211 9.66 -3.23 -18.13
N ARG A 212 8.44 -2.70 -18.08
CA ARG A 212 7.97 -1.67 -17.16
C ARG A 212 7.01 -2.33 -16.18
N VAL A 213 7.44 -2.56 -14.94
CA VAL A 213 6.67 -3.30 -13.95
C VAL A 213 6.12 -2.36 -12.89
N ILE A 214 4.84 -2.49 -12.59
CA ILE A 214 4.12 -1.65 -11.62
C ILE A 214 3.39 -2.57 -10.65
N ASN A 215 3.63 -2.45 -9.34
CA ASN A 215 2.76 -3.10 -8.36
C ASN A 215 1.63 -2.13 -7.98
N MET A 216 0.42 -2.43 -8.47
CA MET A 216 -0.81 -1.68 -8.19
C MET A 216 -1.71 -2.40 -7.16
N GLY A 217 -1.13 -3.29 -6.34
CA GLY A 217 -1.81 -3.97 -5.24
C GLY A 217 -2.22 -3.02 -4.12
N ALA A 218 -3.25 -3.41 -3.37
CA ALA A 218 -3.77 -2.69 -2.21
C ALA A 218 -2.88 -2.85 -0.98
N PHE A 219 -2.22 -4.01 -0.86
CA PHE A 219 -1.59 -4.46 0.36
C PHE A 219 -0.29 -5.22 0.07
N ALA A 220 -0.35 -6.26 -0.76
CA ALA A 220 0.73 -7.20 -0.92
C ALA A 220 1.91 -6.61 -1.72
N GLY A 221 3.09 -6.59 -1.10
CA GLY A 221 4.34 -6.60 -1.87
C GLY A 221 4.46 -7.90 -2.66
N GLN A 222 5.17 -7.87 -3.78
CA GLN A 222 5.35 -9.04 -4.64
C GLN A 222 6.80 -9.24 -5.03
N TYR A 223 7.26 -10.49 -4.95
CA TYR A 223 8.51 -10.96 -5.52
C TYR A 223 8.30 -11.31 -6.99
N LEU A 224 9.18 -10.85 -7.86
CA LEU A 224 9.16 -11.11 -9.30
C LEU A 224 10.48 -11.72 -9.76
N TRP A 225 10.41 -12.82 -10.51
CA TRP A 225 11.58 -13.42 -11.17
C TRP A 225 11.20 -14.04 -12.52
N PHE A 226 12.17 -14.12 -13.43
CA PHE A 226 12.03 -14.70 -14.76
C PHE A 226 12.95 -15.91 -14.89
N GLU A 227 12.40 -17.11 -15.06
CA GLU A 227 13.23 -18.31 -15.04
C GLU A 227 14.22 -18.35 -16.21
N GLY A 228 15.47 -18.63 -15.87
CA GLY A 228 16.56 -18.72 -16.82
C GLY A 228 16.93 -17.39 -17.49
N HIS A 229 16.47 -16.25 -16.96
CA HIS A 229 16.81 -14.91 -17.45
C HIS A 229 17.22 -14.01 -16.30
N LYS A 230 18.14 -13.10 -16.56
CA LYS A 230 18.49 -12.03 -15.62
C LYS A 230 17.74 -10.75 -15.98
N MET A 231 17.37 -9.99 -14.97
CA MET A 231 16.83 -8.65 -15.12
C MET A 231 17.96 -7.64 -14.94
N ARG A 232 18.09 -6.68 -15.86
CA ARG A 232 19.00 -5.54 -15.72
C ARG A 232 18.20 -4.29 -15.39
N ILE A 233 18.10 -3.93 -14.11
CA ILE A 233 17.34 -2.77 -13.63
C ILE A 233 17.91 -1.50 -14.25
N VAL A 234 17.05 -0.64 -14.80
CA VAL A 234 17.41 0.63 -15.47
C VAL A 234 16.61 1.83 -14.99
N GLU A 235 15.52 1.62 -14.25
CA GLU A 235 14.64 2.66 -13.73
C GLU A 235 13.96 2.15 -12.46
N VAL A 236 13.81 3.02 -11.46
CA VAL A 236 12.88 2.82 -10.33
C VAL A 236 12.05 4.08 -10.16
N ASP A 237 10.72 3.92 -10.07
CA ASP A 237 9.76 5.01 -9.84
C ASP A 237 9.95 6.23 -10.77
N GLY A 238 10.32 6.02 -12.04
CA GLY A 238 10.60 7.09 -13.01
C GLY A 238 11.99 7.73 -12.92
N VAL A 239 12.84 7.30 -11.98
CA VAL A 239 14.25 7.71 -11.90
C VAL A 239 15.13 6.67 -12.59
N TYR A 240 15.85 7.09 -13.64
CA TYR A 240 16.83 6.23 -14.30
C TYR A 240 17.99 5.88 -13.36
N THR A 241 18.44 4.62 -13.44
CA THR A 241 19.53 4.09 -12.63
C THR A 241 20.69 3.66 -13.51
N LYS A 242 21.88 3.53 -12.92
CA LYS A 242 22.91 2.67 -13.53
C LYS A 242 22.40 1.23 -13.55
N GLN A 243 22.80 0.47 -14.57
CA GLN A 243 22.37 -0.92 -14.70
C GLN A 243 22.82 -1.78 -13.51
N ALA A 244 21.88 -2.52 -12.92
CA ALA A 244 22.15 -3.51 -11.89
C ALA A 244 21.49 -4.85 -12.26
N GLU A 245 22.21 -5.95 -12.10
CA GLU A 245 21.65 -7.29 -12.35
C GLU A 245 20.88 -7.80 -11.13
N ALA A 246 19.69 -8.33 -11.38
CA ALA A 246 18.86 -9.00 -10.39
C ALA A 246 18.33 -10.32 -10.93
N ASP A 247 18.37 -11.36 -10.10
CA ASP A 247 17.68 -12.63 -10.37
C ASP A 247 16.23 -12.59 -9.84
N MET A 248 15.97 -11.76 -8.82
CA MET A 248 14.66 -11.53 -8.23
C MET A 248 14.55 -10.08 -7.77
N ILE A 249 13.37 -9.47 -7.94
CA ILE A 249 13.06 -8.11 -7.48
C ILE A 249 11.87 -8.18 -6.53
N TYR A 250 11.91 -7.39 -5.45
CA TYR A 250 10.74 -7.15 -4.60
C TYR A 250 10.13 -5.79 -4.96
N LEU A 251 8.81 -5.76 -5.22
CA LEU A 251 8.05 -4.53 -5.42
C LEU A 251 6.95 -4.47 -4.37
N SER A 252 7.00 -3.50 -3.48
CA SER A 252 5.84 -3.17 -2.64
C SER A 252 4.73 -2.49 -3.44
N ALA A 253 3.53 -2.38 -2.85
CA ALA A 253 2.45 -1.57 -3.40
C ALA A 253 2.98 -0.17 -3.79
N ALA A 254 2.57 0.29 -4.98
CA ALA A 254 2.93 1.55 -5.63
C ALA A 254 4.34 1.70 -6.20
N GLN A 255 5.26 0.78 -5.93
CA GLN A 255 6.58 0.83 -6.53
C GLN A 255 6.55 0.40 -8.00
N ARG A 256 7.45 0.99 -8.78
CA ARG A 256 7.73 0.64 -10.17
C ARG A 256 9.19 0.31 -10.32
N VAL A 257 9.47 -0.65 -11.20
CA VAL A 257 10.82 -0.93 -11.69
C VAL A 257 10.74 -1.16 -13.18
N SER A 258 11.70 -0.61 -13.90
CA SER A 258 11.93 -1.02 -15.29
C SER A 258 13.26 -1.72 -15.43
N PHE A 259 13.28 -2.80 -16.21
CA PHE A 259 14.49 -3.59 -16.46
C PHE A 259 14.58 -4.03 -17.92
N LEU A 260 15.81 -4.24 -18.37
CA LEU A 260 16.11 -4.85 -19.66
C LEU A 260 16.28 -6.35 -19.48
N LEU A 261 15.60 -7.13 -20.31
CA LEU A 261 15.73 -8.59 -20.36
C LEU A 261 16.07 -8.99 -21.79
N THR A 262 17.24 -9.59 -21.97
CA THR A 262 17.67 -10.14 -23.25
C THR A 262 17.28 -11.60 -23.33
N THR A 263 16.45 -11.91 -24.32
CA THR A 263 15.98 -13.27 -24.60
C THR A 263 17.11 -14.17 -25.12
N LYS A 264 16.98 -15.47 -24.87
CA LYS A 264 17.90 -16.49 -25.36
C LYS A 264 17.81 -16.61 -26.88
N ASN A 265 18.87 -17.15 -27.49
CA ASN A 265 18.90 -17.40 -28.92
C ASN A 265 18.13 -18.66 -29.33
N ASP A 266 17.90 -19.60 -28.41
CA ASP A 266 17.20 -20.85 -28.69
C ASP A 266 15.70 -20.73 -28.40
N THR A 267 14.88 -21.23 -29.33
CA THR A 267 13.42 -21.32 -29.16
C THR A 267 13.00 -22.65 -28.55
N ASN A 268 13.91 -23.36 -27.88
CA ASN A 268 13.69 -24.76 -27.51
C ASN A 268 12.65 -24.95 -26.41
N ALA A 269 12.44 -23.94 -25.57
CA ALA A 269 11.49 -23.95 -24.46
C ALA A 269 10.85 -22.56 -24.28
N ASN A 270 9.67 -22.55 -23.66
CA ASN A 270 9.08 -21.35 -23.07
C ASN A 270 9.53 -21.26 -21.61
N PHE A 271 9.61 -20.05 -21.07
CA PHE A 271 10.14 -19.82 -19.72
C PHE A 271 9.09 -19.13 -18.85
N PRO A 272 8.76 -19.69 -17.67
CA PRO A 272 7.84 -19.03 -16.77
C PRO A 272 8.51 -17.84 -16.09
N PHE A 273 7.69 -16.89 -15.67
CA PHE A 273 8.03 -15.86 -14.71
C PHE A 273 6.92 -15.81 -13.68
N VAL A 274 7.26 -15.50 -12.43
CA VAL A 274 6.33 -15.62 -11.31
C VAL A 274 6.32 -14.32 -10.55
N ALA A 275 5.12 -13.84 -10.25
CA ALA A 275 4.87 -12.84 -9.24
C ALA A 275 4.25 -13.52 -8.02
N SER A 276 4.87 -13.37 -6.84
CA SER A 276 4.47 -14.03 -5.60
C SER A 276 4.24 -13.00 -4.51
N MET A 277 3.06 -12.99 -3.88
CA MET A 277 2.78 -12.08 -2.78
C MET A 277 3.68 -12.38 -1.58
N ASP A 278 4.12 -11.32 -0.90
CA ASP A 278 4.82 -11.41 0.38
C ASP A 278 3.85 -11.84 1.48
N THR A 279 3.79 -13.15 1.70
CA THR A 279 2.92 -13.76 2.70
C THR A 279 3.32 -13.39 4.13
N SER A 280 4.50 -12.79 4.36
CA SER A 280 4.89 -12.32 5.71
C SER A 280 4.04 -11.14 6.18
N LEU A 281 3.35 -10.46 5.26
CA LEU A 281 2.39 -9.40 5.55
C LEU A 281 1.05 -9.94 6.07
N PHE A 282 0.76 -11.24 5.96
CA PHE A 282 -0.57 -11.78 6.27
C PHE A 282 -0.62 -12.41 7.67
N ASP A 283 -1.46 -11.84 8.54
CA ASP A 283 -1.74 -12.36 9.89
C ASP A 283 -2.20 -13.82 9.91
N GLN A 284 -2.91 -14.23 8.87
CA GLN A 284 -3.37 -15.59 8.64
C GLN A 284 -3.17 -15.94 7.17
N LEU A 285 -2.79 -17.19 6.90
CA LEU A 285 -2.66 -17.69 5.54
C LEU A 285 -3.81 -18.65 5.23
N PRO A 286 -4.85 -18.21 4.48
CA PRO A 286 -5.92 -19.09 4.03
C PRO A 286 -5.35 -20.27 3.24
N LYS A 287 -5.90 -21.47 3.45
CA LYS A 287 -5.38 -22.71 2.82
C LYS A 287 -5.55 -22.71 1.30
N ASP A 288 -6.53 -21.95 0.81
CA ASP A 288 -6.94 -21.80 -0.58
C ASP A 288 -6.42 -20.52 -1.23
N LEU A 289 -5.58 -19.74 -0.52
CA LEU A 289 -4.99 -18.53 -1.06
C LEU A 289 -4.09 -18.85 -2.26
N ASN A 290 -4.41 -18.29 -3.42
CA ASN A 290 -3.49 -18.30 -4.56
C ASN A 290 -2.57 -17.09 -4.52
N TYR A 291 -1.48 -17.17 -3.76
CA TYR A 291 -0.51 -16.09 -3.62
C TYR A 291 0.51 -16.00 -4.76
N ASN A 292 0.47 -16.90 -5.74
CA ASN A 292 1.33 -16.89 -6.91
C ASN A 292 0.53 -16.63 -8.18
N SER A 293 1.03 -15.73 -9.02
CA SER A 293 0.59 -15.59 -10.40
C SER A 293 1.76 -15.93 -11.32
N THR A 294 1.55 -16.86 -12.23
CA THR A 294 2.56 -17.28 -13.21
C THR A 294 2.23 -16.69 -14.57
N GLY A 295 3.24 -16.19 -15.25
CA GLY A 295 3.21 -15.91 -16.68
C GLY A 295 4.33 -16.63 -17.42
N TRP A 296 4.37 -16.52 -18.75
CA TRP A 296 5.39 -17.15 -19.59
C TRP A 296 5.93 -16.21 -20.66
N LEU A 297 7.25 -16.21 -20.81
CA LEU A 297 7.93 -15.80 -22.03
C LEU A 297 7.76 -16.92 -23.07
N SER A 298 6.88 -16.70 -24.05
CA SER A 298 6.61 -17.65 -25.13
C SER A 298 7.52 -17.39 -26.32
N TYR A 299 8.53 -18.23 -26.48
CA TYR A 299 9.43 -18.26 -27.63
C TYR A 299 8.80 -18.99 -28.82
N ASP A 300 7.95 -19.97 -28.54
CA ASP A 300 7.20 -20.75 -29.52
C ASP A 300 5.85 -21.16 -28.93
N GLN A 301 4.78 -20.65 -29.52
CA GLN A 301 3.40 -20.89 -29.09
C GLN A 301 2.96 -22.36 -29.28
N THR A 302 3.69 -23.15 -30.08
CA THR A 302 3.40 -24.57 -30.27
C THR A 302 3.97 -25.45 -29.16
N LYS A 303 4.83 -24.88 -28.30
CA LYS A 303 5.50 -25.61 -27.20
C LYS A 303 4.72 -25.48 -25.91
N THR A 304 4.98 -26.44 -25.02
CA THR A 304 4.39 -26.47 -23.68
C THR A 304 4.79 -25.23 -22.88
N LEU A 305 3.86 -24.76 -22.04
CA LEU A 305 4.13 -23.80 -20.98
C LEU A 305 4.45 -24.61 -19.72
N PRO A 306 5.73 -24.71 -19.29
CA PRO A 306 6.08 -25.53 -18.14
C PRO A 306 5.62 -24.87 -16.84
N ASP A 307 5.35 -25.68 -15.82
CA ASP A 307 5.12 -25.19 -14.46
C ASP A 307 6.38 -24.50 -13.92
N PRO A 308 6.24 -23.45 -13.08
CA PRO A 308 7.37 -22.78 -12.48
C PRO A 308 8.14 -23.71 -11.53
N ALA A 309 9.45 -23.54 -11.48
CA ALA A 309 10.32 -24.23 -10.55
C ALA A 309 10.04 -23.80 -9.11
N LEU A 310 10.19 -24.75 -8.17
CA LEU A 310 10.13 -24.44 -6.75
C LEU A 310 11.35 -23.59 -6.36
N VAL A 311 11.10 -22.53 -5.59
CA VAL A 311 12.12 -21.65 -5.04
C VAL A 311 12.20 -21.90 -3.54
N ASP A 312 13.38 -22.32 -3.07
CA ASP A 312 13.60 -22.64 -1.66
C ASP A 312 13.74 -21.38 -0.78
N GLU A 313 14.25 -20.28 -1.35
CA GLU A 313 14.51 -19.02 -0.64
C GLU A 313 14.26 -17.81 -1.56
N LEU A 314 13.53 -16.83 -1.04
CA LEU A 314 13.27 -15.55 -1.71
C LEU A 314 14.37 -14.55 -1.32
N ASN A 315 15.27 -14.26 -2.24
CA ASN A 315 16.38 -13.33 -2.02
C ASN A 315 16.34 -12.20 -3.07
N PRO A 316 15.47 -11.19 -2.88
CA PRO A 316 15.33 -10.08 -3.82
C PRO A 316 16.55 -9.15 -3.78
N PHE A 317 16.79 -8.48 -4.90
CA PHE A 317 17.76 -7.40 -5.01
C PHE A 317 17.44 -6.24 -4.05
N ASP A 318 18.46 -5.73 -3.34
CA ASP A 318 18.31 -4.57 -2.43
C ASP A 318 18.37 -3.25 -3.20
N ASP A 319 17.21 -2.61 -3.32
CA ASP A 319 16.99 -1.35 -4.03
C ASP A 319 17.81 -0.16 -3.47
N MET A 320 18.24 -0.22 -2.20
CA MET A 320 19.10 0.81 -1.60
C MET A 320 20.50 0.86 -2.23
N THR A 321 20.90 -0.17 -2.97
CA THR A 321 22.22 -0.24 -3.63
C THR A 321 22.23 0.39 -5.03
N LEU A 322 21.07 0.81 -5.56
CA LEU A 322 20.99 1.47 -6.85
C LEU A 322 21.64 2.85 -6.81
N GLU A 323 22.27 3.25 -7.92
CA GLU A 323 22.77 4.60 -8.11
C GLU A 323 21.95 5.29 -9.20
N ALA A 324 21.46 6.50 -8.93
CA ALA A 324 20.78 7.32 -9.92
C ALA A 324 21.72 7.62 -11.12
N TYR A 325 21.18 7.52 -12.34
CA TYR A 325 21.94 7.66 -13.57
C TYR A 325 22.53 9.07 -13.75
N ASP A 326 21.79 10.10 -13.33
CA ASP A 326 22.21 11.50 -13.41
C ASP A 326 23.33 11.88 -12.43
N GLY A 327 23.66 10.98 -11.49
CA GLY A 327 24.74 11.16 -10.54
C GLY A 327 24.49 12.26 -9.51
N MET A 328 23.23 12.61 -9.22
CA MET A 328 22.92 13.60 -8.19
C MET A 328 23.54 13.19 -6.85
N GLU A 329 24.48 14.01 -6.36
CA GLU A 329 25.14 13.77 -5.08
C GLU A 329 24.14 13.91 -3.92
N LEU A 330 24.45 13.26 -2.80
CA LEU A 330 23.73 13.39 -1.54
C LEU A 330 23.47 14.87 -1.21
N LEU A 331 22.21 15.19 -0.90
CA LEU A 331 21.81 16.52 -0.48
C LEU A 331 22.57 16.93 0.80
N PRO A 332 22.85 18.22 1.00
CA PRO A 332 23.49 18.73 2.20
C PRO A 332 22.77 18.33 3.50
N GLU A 333 23.38 18.67 4.63
CA GLU A 333 22.71 18.48 5.92
C GLU A 333 21.36 19.22 5.98
N PRO A 334 20.35 18.62 6.62
CA PRO A 334 18.99 19.14 6.58
C PRO A 334 18.84 20.43 7.37
N ASP A 335 18.04 21.33 6.83
CA ASP A 335 17.57 22.53 7.51
C ASP A 335 16.40 22.21 8.46
N TYR A 336 15.61 21.18 8.11
CA TYR A 336 14.43 20.75 8.87
C TYR A 336 14.37 19.23 8.98
N ASN A 337 14.15 18.73 10.20
CA ASN A 337 14.03 17.30 10.49
C ASN A 337 12.60 16.99 10.92
N VAL A 338 11.99 16.01 10.26
CA VAL A 338 10.68 15.48 10.59
C VAL A 338 10.86 14.03 11.04
N GLU A 339 10.44 13.73 12.26
CA GLU A 339 10.49 12.38 12.82
C GLU A 339 9.08 11.82 12.99
N LEU A 340 8.87 10.63 12.43
CA LEU A 340 7.59 9.96 12.36
C LEU A 340 7.72 8.54 12.89
N ASN A 341 7.06 8.25 14.00
CA ASN A 341 6.96 6.91 14.56
C ASN A 341 5.69 6.22 14.06
N VAL A 342 5.84 5.07 13.39
CA VAL A 342 4.72 4.25 12.92
C VAL A 342 4.22 3.40 14.08
N VAL A 343 2.95 3.57 14.44
CA VAL A 343 2.30 2.83 15.53
C VAL A 343 0.92 2.38 15.09
N MET A 344 0.52 1.18 15.49
CA MET A 344 -0.84 0.65 15.37
C MET A 344 -1.44 0.50 16.77
N ASP A 345 -2.58 1.13 17.06
CA ASP A 345 -3.21 1.06 18.40
C ASP A 345 -4.73 1.22 18.36
N ASN A 346 -5.39 0.78 19.42
CA ASN A 346 -6.84 0.82 19.56
C ASN A 346 -7.34 2.13 20.15
N LEU A 347 -8.39 2.70 19.54
CA LEU A 347 -9.10 3.86 20.08
C LEU A 347 -10.36 3.44 20.85
N GLY A 348 -11.05 4.40 21.45
CA GLY A 348 -12.19 4.22 22.36
C GLY A 348 -13.42 3.55 21.75
N ASN A 349 -13.51 3.49 20.42
CA ASN A 349 -14.51 2.69 19.71
C ASN A 349 -14.15 1.19 19.63
N GLY A 350 -12.95 0.81 20.06
CA GLY A 350 -12.39 -0.54 20.08
C GLY A 350 -11.73 -0.99 18.78
N ALA A 351 -11.74 -0.16 17.72
CA ALA A 351 -11.05 -0.46 16.47
C ALA A 351 -9.58 -0.02 16.52
N ASN A 352 -8.76 -0.70 15.73
CA ASN A 352 -7.34 -0.38 15.57
C ASN A 352 -7.15 0.70 14.49
N TYR A 353 -6.27 1.66 14.78
CA TYR A 353 -5.92 2.77 13.90
C TYR A 353 -4.41 2.84 13.73
N ALA A 354 -4.00 3.40 12.59
CA ALA A 354 -2.60 3.68 12.32
C ALA A 354 -2.26 5.13 12.65
N PHE A 355 -1.06 5.32 13.17
CA PHE A 355 -0.57 6.60 13.66
C PHE A 355 0.81 6.91 13.11
N PHE A 356 1.01 8.18 12.80
CA PHE A 356 2.32 8.78 12.93
C PHE A 356 2.41 9.48 14.28
N ASN A 357 3.41 9.11 15.08
CA ASN A 357 3.57 9.56 16.45
C ASN A 357 2.32 9.20 17.27
N ASN A 358 1.56 10.21 17.70
CA ASN A 358 0.30 10.06 18.43
C ASN A 358 -0.91 10.58 17.63
N ILE A 359 -0.77 10.77 16.31
CA ILE A 359 -1.81 11.34 15.45
C ILE A 359 -2.19 10.30 14.39
N THR A 360 -3.48 9.93 14.38
CA THR A 360 -4.11 9.22 13.26
C THR A 360 -4.78 10.25 12.36
N TYR A 361 -4.54 10.14 11.05
CA TYR A 361 -5.00 11.13 10.09
C TYR A 361 -6.52 11.16 10.00
N LYS A 362 -7.08 12.38 10.01
CA LYS A 362 -8.48 12.62 9.68
C LYS A 362 -8.60 13.78 8.69
N SER A 363 -9.27 13.50 7.57
CA SER A 363 -9.49 14.51 6.53
C SER A 363 -10.16 15.76 7.10
N PRO A 364 -9.66 16.97 6.78
CA PRO A 364 -10.24 18.22 7.23
C PRO A 364 -11.60 18.47 6.56
N LYS A 365 -12.36 19.45 7.06
CA LYS A 365 -13.63 19.85 6.43
C LYS A 365 -13.43 20.66 5.14
N VAL A 366 -12.32 21.39 5.05
CA VAL A 366 -11.90 22.16 3.88
C VAL A 366 -10.63 21.49 3.34
N PRO A 367 -10.52 21.19 2.03
CA PRO A 367 -9.29 20.65 1.47
C PRO A 367 -8.08 21.50 1.85
N THR A 368 -6.98 20.88 2.28
CA THR A 368 -5.82 21.59 2.81
C THR A 368 -5.29 22.66 1.85
N LEU A 369 -5.22 22.38 0.54
CA LEU A 369 -4.84 23.37 -0.48
C LEU A 369 -5.76 24.60 -0.48
N TYR A 370 -7.06 24.39 -0.26
CA TYR A 370 -8.05 25.48 -0.30
C TYR A 370 -7.95 26.33 0.97
N SER A 371 -7.63 25.69 2.10
CA SER A 371 -7.23 26.39 3.34
C SER A 371 -5.98 27.23 3.10
N VAL A 372 -4.93 26.70 2.46
CA VAL A 372 -3.72 27.48 2.11
C VAL A 372 -4.10 28.71 1.28
N LEU A 373 -4.91 28.54 0.23
CA LEU A 373 -5.24 29.62 -0.71
C LEU A 373 -6.18 30.68 -0.11
N SER A 374 -6.94 30.36 0.94
CA SER A 374 -7.86 31.29 1.60
C SER A 374 -7.32 31.90 2.91
N ALA A 375 -6.20 31.39 3.44
CA ALA A 375 -5.65 31.81 4.73
C ALA A 375 -4.82 33.10 4.72
N GLY A 376 -4.43 33.61 3.54
CA GLY A 376 -3.55 34.77 3.43
C GLY A 376 -2.23 34.56 4.19
N GLU A 377 -1.81 35.53 5.00
CA GLU A 377 -0.57 35.47 5.77
C GLU A 377 -0.55 34.36 6.84
N GLN A 378 -1.71 33.85 7.27
CA GLN A 378 -1.79 32.75 8.24
C GLN A 378 -1.40 31.40 7.63
N ALA A 379 -1.20 31.31 6.32
CA ALA A 379 -0.86 30.06 5.66
C ALA A 379 0.49 29.46 6.12
N GLU A 380 1.37 30.24 6.73
CA GLU A 380 2.62 29.72 7.32
C GLU A 380 2.42 29.10 8.71
N ASN A 381 1.24 29.23 9.32
CA ASN A 381 0.95 28.71 10.65
C ASN A 381 0.38 27.29 10.56
N PRO A 382 1.11 26.24 11.00
CA PRO A 382 0.63 24.86 10.90
C PRO A 382 -0.70 24.61 11.63
N ALA A 383 -1.02 25.39 12.67
CA ALA A 383 -2.22 25.19 13.48
C ALA A 383 -3.53 25.32 12.68
N ILE A 384 -3.57 26.12 11.61
CA ILE A 384 -4.80 26.31 10.82
C ILE A 384 -5.18 25.05 10.03
N TYR A 385 -4.23 24.16 9.78
CA TYR A 385 -4.47 22.95 9.01
C TYR A 385 -5.04 21.81 9.86
N GLY A 386 -5.25 22.04 11.15
CA GLY A 386 -5.89 21.10 12.05
C GLY A 386 -4.90 20.14 12.70
N GLU A 387 -5.28 19.62 13.86
CA GLU A 387 -4.44 18.73 14.65
C GLU A 387 -4.28 17.37 13.96
N TYR A 388 -5.39 16.84 13.43
CA TYR A 388 -5.47 15.48 12.91
C TYR A 388 -5.10 15.35 11.43
N THR A 389 -4.66 16.42 10.75
CA THR A 389 -4.06 16.29 9.41
C THR A 389 -2.54 16.11 9.46
N HIS A 390 -1.96 16.11 10.66
CA HIS A 390 -0.54 16.05 10.95
C HIS A 390 0.29 17.00 10.03
N PRO A 391 0.07 18.32 10.12
CA PRO A 391 0.62 19.27 9.16
C PRO A 391 2.08 19.66 9.47
N PHE A 392 2.92 19.64 8.44
CA PHE A 392 4.29 20.15 8.45
C PHE A 392 4.42 21.27 7.43
N VAL A 393 4.63 22.51 7.88
CA VAL A 393 4.84 23.65 6.98
C VAL A 393 6.33 23.76 6.66
N LEU A 394 6.67 23.70 5.37
CA LEU A 394 8.03 23.74 4.87
C LEU A 394 8.36 25.09 4.24
N LYS A 395 9.57 25.58 4.44
CA LYS A 395 10.09 26.77 3.78
C LYS A 395 10.61 26.43 2.40
N LYS A 396 10.52 27.41 1.50
CA LYS A 396 11.05 27.31 0.15
C LYS A 396 12.56 27.00 0.18
N ASP A 397 12.95 26.04 -0.64
CA ASP A 397 14.32 25.59 -0.91
C ASP A 397 15.05 24.94 0.27
N GLU A 398 14.40 24.71 1.42
CA GLU A 398 15.02 24.06 2.57
C GLU A 398 15.22 22.55 2.33
N ILE A 399 16.31 22.00 2.86
CA ILE A 399 16.56 20.55 2.82
C ILE A 399 15.81 19.90 3.97
N VAL A 400 14.84 19.05 3.63
CA VAL A 400 14.00 18.34 4.59
C VAL A 400 14.50 16.92 4.72
N GLN A 401 14.73 16.48 5.96
CA GLN A 401 15.01 15.09 6.29
C GLN A 401 13.81 14.47 6.99
N ILE A 402 13.30 13.36 6.45
CA ILE A 402 12.26 12.56 7.10
C ILE A 402 12.93 11.33 7.69
N VAL A 403 12.82 11.17 9.00
CA VAL A 403 13.17 9.94 9.72
C VAL A 403 11.87 9.22 10.02
N VAL A 404 11.76 7.97 9.57
CA VAL A 404 10.60 7.12 9.89
C VAL A 404 11.07 5.94 10.70
N ASN A 405 10.54 5.80 11.91
CA ASN A 405 10.81 4.67 12.80
C ASN A 405 9.61 3.73 12.77
N ASN A 406 9.85 2.46 12.50
CA ASN A 406 8.82 1.44 12.58
C ASN A 406 8.74 0.90 14.01
N LEU A 407 7.66 1.21 14.72
CA LEU A 407 7.38 0.57 16.01
C LEU A 407 6.40 -0.60 15.86
N ASP A 408 6.02 -0.91 14.61
CA ASP A 408 5.25 -2.08 14.23
C ASP A 408 6.17 -3.21 13.69
N SER A 409 5.60 -4.42 13.60
CA SER A 409 6.27 -5.61 13.07
C SER A 409 6.07 -5.85 11.57
N GLY A 410 5.24 -5.07 10.89
CA GLY A 410 5.00 -5.17 9.45
C GLY A 410 6.01 -4.41 8.59
N ARG A 411 6.00 -4.68 7.28
CA ARG A 411 6.63 -3.81 6.27
C ARG A 411 5.63 -2.72 5.85
N HIS A 412 6.12 -1.51 5.62
CA HIS A 412 5.28 -0.39 5.15
C HIS A 412 5.95 0.32 3.97
N PRO A 413 5.32 0.36 2.78
CA PRO A 413 5.77 1.21 1.69
C PRO A 413 5.33 2.65 1.92
N PHE A 414 6.25 3.57 2.17
CA PHE A 414 5.91 5.00 2.30
C PHE A 414 6.11 5.74 0.99
N HIS A 415 5.07 6.45 0.59
CA HIS A 415 5.03 7.29 -0.59
C HIS A 415 5.04 8.78 -0.22
N LEU A 416 5.77 9.60 -0.99
CA LEU A 416 5.74 11.06 -0.93
C LEU A 416 5.23 11.64 -2.24
N HIS A 417 4.15 12.42 -2.19
CA HIS A 417 3.65 13.14 -3.35
C HIS A 417 4.61 14.28 -3.75
N GLY A 418 4.59 14.67 -5.02
CA GLY A 418 5.27 15.87 -5.51
C GLY A 418 6.79 15.79 -5.64
N HIS A 419 7.43 14.72 -5.14
CA HIS A 419 8.89 14.60 -5.02
C HIS A 419 9.40 13.19 -5.25
N SER A 420 10.59 13.08 -5.85
CA SER A 420 11.45 11.90 -5.69
C SER A 420 12.49 12.20 -4.60
N PHE A 421 12.39 11.54 -3.45
CA PHE A 421 13.34 11.72 -2.34
C PHE A 421 14.61 10.90 -2.56
N GLN A 422 15.72 11.33 -1.95
CA GLN A 422 16.92 10.52 -1.76
C GLN A 422 16.70 9.58 -0.56
N ALA A 423 16.78 8.28 -0.78
CA ALA A 423 16.82 7.29 0.28
C ALA A 423 18.26 7.09 0.74
N ILE A 424 18.62 7.66 1.88
CA ILE A 424 20.04 7.75 2.31
C ILE A 424 20.40 6.67 3.33
N TYR A 425 19.40 6.10 4.01
CA TYR A 425 19.58 5.03 4.98
C TYR A 425 18.30 4.22 5.13
N ARG A 426 18.45 2.89 5.23
CA ARG A 426 17.42 1.95 5.70
C ARG A 426 18.11 0.95 6.60
N SER A 427 17.58 0.76 7.80
CA SER A 427 18.14 -0.22 8.74
C SER A 427 17.82 -1.65 8.29
N ASN A 428 18.51 -2.61 8.90
CA ASN A 428 18.03 -3.98 8.90
C ASN A 428 16.74 -4.10 9.73
N GLU A 429 16.04 -5.22 9.59
CA GLU A 429 14.90 -5.56 10.43
C GLU A 429 15.30 -5.62 11.91
N SER A 430 14.38 -5.22 12.79
CA SER A 430 14.56 -5.23 14.25
C SER A 430 15.73 -4.38 14.77
N ALA A 431 16.23 -3.42 13.97
CA ALA A 431 17.31 -2.52 14.41
C ALA A 431 16.87 -1.50 15.46
N GLY A 432 15.56 -1.25 15.59
CA GLY A 432 14.99 -0.25 16.48
C GLY A 432 14.91 1.15 15.83
N THR A 433 14.69 2.17 16.66
CA THR A 433 14.57 3.56 16.20
C THR A 433 15.91 4.13 15.75
N TRP A 434 15.87 5.17 14.91
CA TRP A 434 17.04 5.90 14.46
C TRP A 434 17.92 6.39 15.62
N GLU A 435 17.30 6.92 16.68
CA GLU A 435 18.02 7.36 17.87
C GLU A 435 18.65 6.18 18.63
N ALA A 436 17.94 5.05 18.77
CA ALA A 436 18.46 3.85 19.44
C ALA A 436 19.69 3.28 18.72
N GLU A 437 19.77 3.47 17.41
CA GLU A 437 20.94 3.13 16.59
C GLU A 437 22.08 4.17 16.64
N GLY A 438 21.96 5.23 17.45
CA GLY A 438 22.97 6.28 17.58
C GLY A 438 22.83 7.43 16.57
N GLY A 439 21.70 7.51 15.87
CA GLY A 439 21.41 8.53 14.86
C GLY A 439 22.46 8.53 13.74
N PRO A 440 22.95 9.70 13.29
CA PRO A 440 23.95 9.76 12.21
C PRO A 440 25.34 9.25 12.63
N SER A 441 25.57 9.02 13.93
CA SER A 441 26.90 8.70 14.45
C SER A 441 27.38 7.33 13.94
N GLY A 442 28.52 7.30 13.25
CA GLY A 442 29.11 6.06 12.76
C GLY A 442 28.43 5.47 11.52
N LYS A 443 27.45 6.15 10.94
CA LYS A 443 26.81 5.75 9.68
C LYS A 443 27.47 6.46 8.51
N THR A 444 27.67 5.73 7.41
CA THR A 444 28.17 6.27 6.15
C THR A 444 27.02 6.29 5.15
N PHE A 445 26.68 7.47 4.65
CA PHE A 445 25.65 7.60 3.62
C PHE A 445 26.25 7.40 2.21
N PRO A 446 25.46 6.90 1.24
CA PRO A 446 25.91 6.77 -0.14
C PRO A 446 26.24 8.14 -0.73
N LYS A 447 27.30 8.21 -1.53
CA LYS A 447 27.70 9.46 -2.21
C LYS A 447 26.64 9.91 -3.23
N VAL A 448 26.09 8.94 -3.96
CA VAL A 448 25.00 9.11 -4.91
C VAL A 448 23.87 8.19 -4.43
N PRO A 449 22.95 8.66 -3.58
CA PRO A 449 21.85 7.86 -3.11
C PRO A 449 20.91 7.47 -4.24
N MET A 450 20.24 6.32 -4.09
CA MET A 450 19.05 6.02 -4.89
C MET A 450 17.99 7.11 -4.63
N ARG A 451 17.24 7.47 -5.69
CA ARG A 451 16.07 8.35 -5.59
C ARG A 451 14.84 7.66 -6.13
N ARG A 452 13.72 7.85 -5.44
CA ARG A 452 12.42 7.29 -5.81
C ARG A 452 11.29 8.00 -5.05
N ASP A 453 10.03 7.65 -5.32
CA ASP A 453 8.88 8.24 -4.62
C ASP A 453 8.19 7.30 -3.62
N THR A 454 8.47 5.99 -3.65
CA THR A 454 7.91 5.03 -2.68
C THR A 454 8.99 4.08 -2.16
N ILE A 455 9.18 3.95 -0.84
CA ILE A 455 10.20 3.06 -0.26
C ILE A 455 9.67 2.21 0.89
N VAL A 456 10.15 0.98 0.97
CA VAL A 456 9.77 0.02 2.01
C VAL A 456 10.56 0.29 3.29
N LEU A 457 9.83 0.58 4.36
CA LEU A 457 10.31 0.53 5.74
C LEU A 457 10.20 -0.91 6.25
N TYR A 458 11.29 -1.40 6.86
CA TYR A 458 11.39 -2.77 7.34
C TYR A 458 10.82 -2.94 8.76
N PRO A 459 10.37 -4.16 9.13
CA PRO A 459 9.85 -4.50 10.45
C PRO A 459 10.76 -4.01 11.58
N SER A 460 10.19 -3.26 12.51
CA SER A 460 10.88 -2.79 13.73
C SER A 460 12.26 -2.13 13.46
N GLY A 461 12.39 -1.49 12.29
CA GLY A 461 13.58 -0.76 11.84
C GLY A 461 13.33 0.74 11.69
N ASN A 462 14.19 1.41 10.94
CA ASN A 462 14.05 2.82 10.59
C ASN A 462 14.59 3.11 9.19
N MET A 463 14.25 4.27 8.66
CA MET A 463 14.81 4.79 7.43
C MET A 463 14.95 6.31 7.49
N VAL A 464 15.85 6.84 6.65
CA VAL A 464 16.11 8.27 6.54
C VAL A 464 16.05 8.68 5.07
N LEU A 465 15.21 9.67 4.79
CA LEU A 465 14.94 10.22 3.46
C LEU A 465 15.32 11.71 3.45
N ARG A 466 15.83 12.22 2.33
CA ARG A 466 16.05 13.66 2.12
C ARG A 466 15.42 14.14 0.82
N PHE A 467 14.80 15.30 0.85
CA PHE A 467 14.37 16.01 -0.35
C PHE A 467 14.53 17.52 -0.15
N LYS A 468 14.43 18.27 -1.25
CA LYS A 468 14.47 19.72 -1.22
C LYS A 468 13.05 20.25 -1.43
N ALA A 469 12.63 21.20 -0.60
CA ALA A 469 11.33 21.87 -0.72
C ALA A 469 11.32 22.91 -1.87
N ASP A 470 11.47 22.45 -3.12
CA ASP A 470 11.51 23.29 -4.33
C ASP A 470 10.27 23.22 -5.25
N ASN A 471 9.20 22.55 -4.80
CA ASN A 471 7.92 22.36 -5.47
C ASN A 471 6.75 22.83 -4.57
N PRO A 472 6.45 24.15 -4.53
CA PRO A 472 5.36 24.68 -3.69
C PRO A 472 4.03 23.98 -3.96
N GLY A 473 3.43 23.44 -2.90
CA GLY A 473 2.25 22.58 -2.99
C GLY A 473 1.84 22.01 -1.64
N VAL A 474 0.74 21.28 -1.61
CA VAL A 474 0.34 20.44 -0.48
C VAL A 474 0.53 18.98 -0.89
N TRP A 475 1.41 18.27 -0.18
CA TRP A 475 1.87 16.93 -0.52
C TRP A 475 1.60 15.97 0.61
N LEU A 476 0.99 14.82 0.29
CA LEU A 476 0.83 13.75 1.25
C LEU A 476 2.12 12.95 1.40
N PHE A 477 2.37 12.49 2.63
CA PHE A 477 3.31 11.43 2.92
C PHE A 477 2.57 10.33 3.68
N HIS A 478 2.49 9.13 3.12
CA HIS A 478 1.65 8.09 3.70
C HIS A 478 2.15 6.69 3.37
N CYS A 479 1.73 5.71 4.16
CA CYS A 479 1.87 4.31 3.79
C CYS A 479 0.97 4.03 2.57
N HIS A 480 1.44 3.22 1.62
CA HIS A 480 0.70 2.85 0.42
C HIS A 480 -0.01 1.49 0.54
N ILE A 481 -0.09 0.94 1.75
CA ILE A 481 -1.05 -0.12 2.07
C ILE A 481 -2.39 0.56 2.35
N GLU A 482 -3.41 0.24 1.55
CA GLU A 482 -4.69 0.94 1.57
C GLU A 482 -5.40 0.82 2.92
N TRP A 483 -5.25 -0.32 3.60
CA TRP A 483 -5.77 -0.51 4.96
C TRP A 483 -5.15 0.47 5.96
N HIS A 484 -3.86 0.79 5.80
CA HIS A 484 -3.16 1.74 6.65
C HIS A 484 -3.52 3.18 6.30
N VAL A 485 -3.78 3.50 5.02
CA VAL A 485 -4.31 4.81 4.60
C VAL A 485 -5.67 5.06 5.23
N VAL A 486 -6.60 4.10 5.08
CA VAL A 486 -7.95 4.18 5.64
C VAL A 486 -7.93 4.26 7.18
N SER A 487 -6.97 3.62 7.84
CA SER A 487 -6.80 3.72 9.30
C SER A 487 -5.98 4.93 9.77
N GLY A 488 -5.49 5.76 8.85
CA GLY A 488 -4.97 7.10 9.14
C GLY A 488 -3.44 7.25 9.12
N LEU A 489 -2.68 6.36 8.49
CA LEU A 489 -1.21 6.44 8.41
C LEU A 489 -0.71 7.46 7.39
N MET A 490 -0.99 8.75 7.65
CA MET A 490 -0.72 9.84 6.73
C MET A 490 -0.24 11.09 7.46
N ALA A 491 0.58 11.89 6.79
CA ALA A 491 0.97 13.24 7.17
C ALA A 491 0.85 14.20 5.98
N THR A 492 0.71 15.49 6.26
CA THR A 492 0.56 16.52 5.22
C THR A 492 1.72 17.49 5.26
N PHE A 493 2.46 17.59 4.16
CA PHE A 493 3.50 18.59 3.96
C PHE A 493 2.93 19.78 3.18
N ILE A 494 2.99 20.96 3.78
CA ILE A 494 2.53 22.23 3.20
C ILE A 494 3.77 23.03 2.81
N GLU A 495 4.12 22.96 1.53
CA GLU A 495 5.38 23.45 1.02
C GLU A 495 5.27 24.87 0.47
N ALA A 496 6.08 25.78 1.03
CA ALA A 496 6.18 27.17 0.65
C ALA A 496 4.80 27.83 0.40
N PRO A 497 3.88 27.81 1.39
CA PRO A 497 2.47 28.17 1.17
C PRO A 497 2.28 29.60 0.64
N THR A 498 3.13 30.54 1.03
CA THR A 498 3.10 31.92 0.53
C THR A 498 3.57 32.05 -0.92
N GLU A 499 4.42 31.15 -1.41
CA GLU A 499 4.78 31.04 -2.83
C GLU A 499 3.68 30.33 -3.63
N LEU A 500 3.09 29.29 -3.04
CA LEU A 500 1.97 28.55 -3.62
C LEU A 500 0.78 29.47 -3.93
N GLN A 501 0.39 30.33 -2.98
CA GLN A 501 -0.67 31.34 -3.15
C GLN A 501 -0.46 32.27 -4.37
N LYS A 502 0.78 32.48 -4.81
CA LYS A 502 1.10 33.36 -5.95
C LYS A 502 0.99 32.65 -7.30
N LYS A 503 1.04 31.33 -7.31
CA LYS A 503 1.19 30.50 -8.52
C LYS A 503 -0.06 29.73 -8.89
N VAL A 504 -0.85 29.33 -7.88
CA VAL A 504 -1.97 28.40 -8.07
C VAL A 504 -3.30 29.10 -7.82
N SER A 505 -4.28 28.75 -8.64
CA SER A 505 -5.69 29.10 -8.44
C SER A 505 -6.55 27.86 -8.70
N ILE A 506 -7.66 27.74 -7.98
CA ILE A 506 -8.55 26.59 -8.13
C ILE A 506 -9.46 26.81 -9.35
N PRO A 507 -9.50 25.85 -10.30
CA PRO A 507 -10.42 25.90 -11.44
C PRO A 507 -11.90 25.90 -11.03
N GLU A 508 -12.77 26.48 -11.85
CA GLU A 508 -14.20 26.61 -11.53
C GLU A 508 -14.92 25.24 -11.45
N ASP A 509 -14.52 24.27 -12.26
CA ASP A 509 -15.06 22.90 -12.22
C ASP A 509 -14.67 22.17 -10.93
N HIS A 510 -13.47 22.42 -10.40
CA HIS A 510 -13.05 21.94 -9.07
C HIS A 510 -13.92 22.56 -7.96
N LEU A 511 -14.17 23.87 -8.02
CA LEU A 511 -15.09 24.56 -7.08
C LEU A 511 -16.53 24.04 -7.23
N ALA A 512 -16.98 23.74 -8.46
CA ALA A 512 -18.30 23.18 -8.73
C ALA A 512 -18.48 21.80 -8.09
N VAL A 513 -17.46 20.95 -8.15
CA VAL A 513 -17.42 19.67 -7.46
C VAL A 513 -17.58 19.83 -5.95
N CYS A 514 -16.87 20.77 -5.32
CA CYS A 514 -17.03 21.04 -3.89
C CYS A 514 -18.45 21.50 -3.54
N ARG A 515 -19.04 22.40 -4.35
CA ARG A 515 -20.44 22.83 -4.16
C ARG A 515 -21.43 21.68 -4.31
N ALA A 516 -21.22 20.79 -5.28
CA ALA A 516 -22.05 19.60 -5.47
C ALA A 516 -21.93 18.62 -4.29
N GLY A 517 -20.73 18.50 -3.69
CA GLY A 517 -20.47 17.70 -2.50
C GLY A 517 -20.82 18.38 -1.17
N ASN A 518 -21.29 19.63 -1.20
CA ASN A 518 -21.51 20.46 0.00
C ASN A 518 -20.25 20.56 0.90
N VAL A 519 -19.08 20.66 0.28
CA VAL A 519 -17.78 20.80 0.96
C VAL A 519 -17.36 22.28 0.95
N PRO A 520 -17.04 22.87 2.11
CA PRO A 520 -16.56 24.25 2.16
C PRO A 520 -15.19 24.40 1.46
N THR A 521 -14.97 25.55 0.84
CA THR A 521 -13.77 25.84 0.03
C THR A 521 -12.89 26.94 0.61
N GLU A 522 -13.20 27.43 1.81
CA GLU A 522 -12.46 28.48 2.50
C GLU A 522 -12.41 28.21 4.00
N GLY A 523 -11.36 28.71 4.65
CA GLY A 523 -11.19 28.62 6.10
C GLY A 523 -10.15 27.61 6.52
N ASN A 524 -10.07 27.37 7.82
CA ASN A 524 -9.17 26.40 8.41
C ASN A 524 -9.72 24.96 8.29
N ALA A 525 -9.03 23.97 8.88
CA ALA A 525 -9.47 22.57 8.86
C ALA A 525 -10.85 22.29 9.46
N ALA A 526 -11.38 23.20 10.29
CA ALA A 526 -12.73 23.14 10.83
C ALA A 526 -13.79 23.84 9.95
N GLY A 527 -13.37 24.55 8.90
CA GLY A 527 -14.23 25.39 8.06
C GLY A 527 -14.50 26.79 8.62
N ASN A 528 -13.73 27.23 9.62
CA ASN A 528 -13.88 28.56 10.21
C ASN A 528 -13.08 29.58 9.40
N THR A 529 -13.71 30.69 9.02
CA THR A 529 -13.12 31.73 8.13
C THR A 529 -12.81 33.05 8.83
N LYS A 530 -13.37 33.30 10.02
CA LYS A 530 -13.19 34.55 10.77
C LYS A 530 -11.97 34.51 11.68
N ASP A 531 -11.84 33.42 12.43
CA ASP A 531 -10.69 33.11 13.26
C ASP A 531 -10.14 31.77 12.79
N LEU A 532 -9.01 31.80 12.09
CA LEU A 532 -8.40 30.60 11.51
C LEU A 532 -7.74 29.71 12.57
N LEU A 533 -7.55 30.20 13.80
CA LEU A 533 -7.02 29.41 14.92
C LEU A 533 -8.13 28.72 15.71
N ASP A 534 -9.40 29.08 15.49
CA ASP A 534 -10.53 28.37 16.07
C ASP A 534 -10.76 27.05 15.34
N LEU A 535 -10.27 25.95 15.91
CA LEU A 535 -10.49 24.58 15.39
C LEU A 535 -11.76 23.92 15.95
N SER A 536 -12.67 24.69 16.57
CA SER A 536 -13.92 24.12 17.08
C SER A 536 -14.72 23.45 15.98
N GLY A 537 -15.03 22.16 16.19
CA GLY A 537 -15.73 21.35 15.22
C GLY A 537 -14.87 20.78 14.09
N GLN A 538 -13.54 20.82 14.16
CA GLN A 538 -12.70 20.03 13.26
C GLN A 538 -13.10 18.54 13.29
N ASN A 539 -12.87 17.84 12.19
CA ASN A 539 -13.02 16.39 12.19
C ASN A 539 -11.94 15.79 13.10
N ALA A 540 -12.33 14.82 13.94
CA ALA A 540 -11.43 14.14 14.86
C ALA A 540 -11.59 12.62 14.74
N PRO A 541 -10.53 11.84 15.00
CA PRO A 541 -10.67 10.41 15.22
C PRO A 541 -11.45 10.13 16.52
N PRO A 542 -11.88 8.87 16.75
CA PRO A 542 -12.44 8.49 18.04
C PRO A 542 -11.50 8.82 19.20
N ASP A 543 -12.05 9.15 20.37
CA ASP A 543 -11.25 9.42 21.56
C ASP A 543 -10.38 8.19 21.94
N PRO A 544 -9.20 8.37 22.56
CA PRO A 544 -8.41 7.26 23.08
C PRO A 544 -9.16 6.37 24.09
N LEU A 545 -8.67 5.15 24.28
CA LEU A 545 -9.19 4.28 25.35
C LEU A 545 -8.98 4.94 26.72
N PRO A 546 -9.97 4.83 27.65
CA PRO A 546 -9.83 5.41 28.98
C PRO A 546 -8.70 4.71 29.76
N GLU A 547 -7.92 5.47 30.50
CA GLU A 547 -6.90 4.90 31.40
C GLU A 547 -7.56 4.04 32.49
N GLY A 548 -7.15 2.78 32.59
CA GLY A 548 -7.59 1.85 33.63
C GLY A 548 -9.02 1.30 33.46
N PHE A 549 -9.59 0.76 34.54
CA PHE A 549 -10.94 0.21 34.51
C PHE A 549 -11.98 1.33 34.55
N THR A 550 -12.90 1.33 33.57
CA THR A 550 -14.11 2.15 33.65
C THR A 550 -14.93 1.78 34.90
N THR A 551 -15.78 2.69 35.40
CA THR A 551 -16.67 2.40 36.53
C THR A 551 -17.51 1.14 36.29
N ARG A 552 -17.98 0.94 35.05
CA ARG A 552 -18.68 -0.29 34.65
C ARG A 552 -17.77 -1.52 34.73
N GLY A 553 -16.52 -1.41 34.29
CA GLY A 553 -15.51 -2.46 34.42
C GLY A 553 -15.20 -2.83 35.87
N ILE A 554 -15.07 -1.84 36.76
CA ILE A 554 -14.89 -2.05 38.20
C ILE A 554 -16.08 -2.81 38.78
N VAL A 555 -17.31 -2.37 38.48
CA VAL A 555 -18.53 -3.05 38.95
C VAL A 555 -18.57 -4.49 38.45
N ALA A 556 -18.34 -4.73 37.15
CA ALA A 556 -18.32 -6.06 36.57
C ALA A 556 -17.26 -6.98 37.21
N LEU A 557 -16.05 -6.46 37.44
CA LEU A 557 -14.98 -7.19 38.11
C LEU A 557 -15.39 -7.58 39.54
N VAL A 558 -15.91 -6.63 40.32
CA VAL A 558 -16.35 -6.86 41.71
C VAL A 558 -17.41 -7.96 41.77
N PHE A 559 -18.45 -7.88 40.94
CA PHE A 559 -19.52 -8.90 40.93
C PHE A 559 -19.01 -10.26 40.42
N SER A 560 -18.06 -10.28 39.49
CA SER A 560 -17.41 -11.52 39.03
C SER A 560 -16.61 -12.18 40.15
N CYS A 561 -15.83 -11.40 40.91
CA CYS A 561 -15.10 -11.88 42.08
C CYS A 561 -16.06 -12.41 43.17
N ILE A 562 -17.14 -11.69 43.48
CA ILE A 562 -18.16 -12.15 44.43
C ILE A 562 -18.77 -13.48 43.96
N THR A 563 -19.14 -13.58 42.69
CA THR A 563 -19.73 -14.80 42.12
C THR A 563 -18.75 -15.97 42.18
N GLY A 564 -17.47 -15.74 41.86
CA GLY A 564 -16.42 -16.75 41.97
C GLY A 564 -16.22 -17.24 43.40
N LEU A 565 -16.16 -16.33 44.37
CA LEU A 565 -16.07 -16.66 45.80
C LEU A 565 -17.29 -17.44 46.28
N LEU A 566 -18.50 -17.00 45.91
CA LEU A 566 -19.73 -17.71 46.24
C LEU A 566 -19.75 -19.12 45.63
N GLY A 567 -19.28 -19.28 44.39
CA GLY A 567 -19.14 -20.58 43.73
C GLY A 567 -18.21 -21.51 44.52
N ILE A 568 -17.04 -21.03 44.94
CA ILE A 568 -16.10 -21.79 45.78
C ILE A 568 -16.76 -22.16 47.12
N CYS A 569 -17.45 -21.21 47.77
CA CYS A 569 -18.15 -21.46 49.03
C CYS A 569 -19.25 -22.52 48.90
N VAL A 570 -20.02 -22.51 47.80
CA VAL A 570 -21.06 -23.51 47.53
C VAL A 570 -20.44 -24.89 47.30
N VAL A 571 -19.36 -24.99 46.54
CA VAL A 571 -18.63 -26.26 46.33
C VAL A 571 -18.09 -26.79 47.66
N ALA A 572 -17.47 -25.93 48.48
CA ALA A 572 -16.98 -26.31 49.79
C ALA A 572 -18.12 -26.78 50.71
N TRP A 573 -19.26 -26.08 50.71
CA TRP A 573 -20.43 -26.49 51.48
C TRP A 573 -20.94 -27.85 51.00
N TYR A 574 -21.12 -28.06 49.70
CA TYR A 574 -21.60 -29.35 49.18
C TYR A 574 -20.61 -30.51 49.44
N GLY A 575 -19.30 -30.22 49.38
CA GLY A 575 -18.26 -31.18 49.75
C GLY A 575 -18.22 -31.51 51.25
N MET A 576 -18.66 -30.58 52.11
CA MET A 576 -18.80 -30.79 53.56
C MET A 576 -20.16 -31.36 53.97
N SER A 577 -21.20 -31.23 53.13
CA SER A 577 -22.48 -31.89 53.38
C SER A 577 -22.31 -33.38 53.13
N GLN A 578 -22.37 -34.18 54.20
CA GLN A 578 -22.43 -35.64 54.07
C GLN A 578 -23.68 -36.02 53.26
N PRO A 579 -23.60 -37.01 52.35
CA PRO A 579 -24.78 -37.50 51.64
C PRO A 579 -25.79 -37.96 52.69
N THR A 580 -26.94 -37.28 52.74
CA THR A 580 -28.00 -37.62 53.67
C THR A 580 -28.80 -38.77 53.08
N GLU A 581 -28.51 -39.93 53.66
CA GLU A 581 -29.25 -41.19 53.58
C GLU A 581 -29.15 -42.01 52.28
N GLU A 582 -29.21 -43.32 52.52
CA GLU A 582 -28.85 -44.47 51.70
C GLU A 582 -29.42 -44.43 50.27
N ALA A 583 -28.70 -45.04 49.32
CA ALA A 583 -29.25 -45.33 48.00
C ALA A 583 -30.68 -45.89 48.13
N PRO A 584 -31.66 -45.42 47.32
CA PRO A 584 -33.05 -45.86 47.42
C PRO A 584 -33.10 -47.38 47.52
N LYS A 585 -33.91 -47.95 48.44
CA LYS A 585 -33.97 -49.41 48.64
C LYS A 585 -34.12 -50.20 47.33
N ALA A 586 -34.78 -49.64 46.32
CA ALA A 586 -34.87 -50.19 44.97
C ALA A 586 -33.49 -50.48 44.30
N VAL A 587 -32.48 -49.62 44.52
CA VAL A 587 -31.12 -49.79 43.99
C VAL A 587 -30.35 -50.83 44.80
N ALA A 588 -30.55 -50.90 46.12
CA ALA A 588 -29.93 -51.91 46.97
C ALA A 588 -30.51 -53.32 46.73
N GLU A 589 -31.81 -53.41 46.42
CA GLU A 589 -32.50 -54.67 46.07
C GLU A 589 -32.06 -55.19 44.70
N LEU A 590 -31.91 -54.31 43.70
CA LEU A 590 -31.35 -54.63 42.38
C LEU A 590 -29.91 -55.16 42.45
N ILE A 591 -29.07 -54.60 43.32
CA ILE A 591 -27.69 -55.06 43.53
C ILE A 591 -27.66 -56.43 44.24
N ARG A 592 -28.64 -56.72 45.12
CA ARG A 592 -28.74 -58.01 45.81
C ARG A 592 -29.27 -59.12 44.91
N GLU A 593 -30.29 -58.85 44.10
CA GLU A 593 -30.80 -59.81 43.10
C GLU A 593 -29.76 -60.10 41.99
N ALA A 594 -28.97 -59.09 41.59
CA ALA A 594 -27.86 -59.29 40.66
C ALA A 594 -26.70 -60.10 41.26
N GLY A 595 -26.46 -60.00 42.57
CA GLY A 595 -25.41 -60.73 43.28
C GLY A 595 -25.74 -62.18 43.64
N GLU A 596 -27.02 -62.51 43.88
CA GLU A 596 -27.44 -63.89 44.17
C GLU A 596 -27.47 -64.76 42.91
N ASN A 597 -27.86 -64.20 41.76
CA ASN A 597 -27.87 -64.91 40.48
C ASN A 597 -26.46 -65.27 39.94
N ASP A 598 -25.39 -64.62 40.41
CA ASP A 598 -24.02 -64.90 39.95
C ASP A 598 -23.29 -65.96 40.82
N SER A 599 -23.91 -66.39 41.92
CA SER A 599 -23.33 -67.39 42.84
C SER A 599 -23.79 -68.84 42.56
N GLU A 600 -24.90 -69.05 41.84
CA GLU A 600 -25.33 -70.39 41.42
C GLU A 600 -24.81 -70.84 40.04
N THR A 601 -24.28 -69.93 39.20
CA THR A 601 -23.78 -70.29 37.85
C THR A 601 -22.27 -70.53 37.74
N ARG A 602 -21.49 -70.40 38.83
CA ARG A 602 -20.04 -70.68 38.84
C ARG A 602 -19.67 -71.96 39.59
N LEU A 603 -20.35 -73.06 39.25
CA LEU A 603 -19.82 -74.42 39.37
C LEU A 603 -20.01 -75.15 38.04
N GLY A 604 -19.15 -74.83 37.08
CA GLY A 604 -18.91 -75.70 35.92
C GLY A 604 -18.81 -74.98 34.58
N ARG A 605 -17.59 -74.57 34.19
CA ARG A 605 -16.92 -75.06 32.97
C ARG A 605 -15.64 -74.28 32.67
N GLU A 606 -14.59 -75.06 32.44
CA GLU A 606 -13.33 -74.70 31.82
C GLU A 606 -13.50 -74.27 30.33
N ASN A 607 -12.47 -73.56 29.85
CA ASN A 607 -11.96 -73.44 28.47
C ASN A 607 -12.30 -72.19 27.61
N GLY A 608 -11.23 -71.55 27.08
CA GLY A 608 -11.21 -70.77 25.82
C GLY A 608 -11.22 -69.24 25.98
N VAL A 609 -10.09 -68.49 25.96
CA VAL A 609 -9.27 -68.01 24.81
C VAL A 609 -9.72 -66.64 24.22
N VAL A 610 -8.79 -65.65 24.31
CA VAL A 610 -8.54 -64.43 23.47
C VAL A 610 -9.59 -63.31 23.54
N GLY A 611 -9.31 -62.00 23.63
CA GLY A 611 -8.13 -61.09 23.56
C GLY A 611 -8.74 -59.68 23.35
N VAL A 612 -8.21 -58.58 23.90
CA VAL A 612 -7.44 -57.51 23.22
C VAL A 612 -7.36 -56.33 24.22
N GLY A 613 -6.19 -55.70 24.33
CA GLY A 613 -5.91 -54.61 25.28
C GLY A 613 -5.95 -53.20 24.69
N ALA A 614 -5.76 -52.22 25.57
CA ALA A 614 -5.29 -50.86 25.28
C ALA A 614 -4.61 -50.31 26.55
N GLU A 615 -3.31 -50.04 26.47
CA GLU A 615 -2.50 -49.38 27.50
C GLU A 615 -2.06 -48.00 27.01
N THR A 616 -2.15 -47.05 27.93
CA THR A 616 -1.64 -45.68 27.91
C THR A 616 -0.17 -45.62 28.31
N GLY A 617 0.58 -44.62 27.84
CA GLY A 617 1.89 -44.28 28.41
C GLY A 617 2.37 -42.89 27.99
N ALA A 618 2.44 -41.98 28.96
CA ALA A 618 3.08 -40.68 28.86
C ALA A 618 4.44 -40.72 29.57
N GLU A 619 5.48 -40.14 28.98
CA GLU A 619 6.77 -39.83 29.62
C GLU A 619 7.18 -38.39 29.29
N GLY A 620 7.63 -37.66 30.30
CA GLY A 620 8.09 -36.27 30.19
C GLY A 620 9.61 -36.14 30.11
N LEU A 621 10.13 -34.93 29.83
CA LEU A 621 11.55 -34.65 29.99
C LEU A 621 11.85 -33.16 30.31
N ARG A 622 12.42 -32.99 31.52
CA ARG A 622 13.63 -32.22 31.89
C ARG A 622 13.79 -30.71 31.64
N GLN A 623 14.04 -30.03 32.77
CA GLN A 623 14.82 -28.80 32.95
C GLN A 623 16.28 -28.91 32.47
N ARG A 624 16.85 -27.77 32.03
CA ARG A 624 18.14 -27.22 32.53
C ARG A 624 18.14 -25.69 32.39
N THR A 625 18.67 -25.07 33.45
CA THR A 625 18.99 -23.66 33.69
C THR A 625 19.92 -23.03 32.67
#